data_AF-A0A1G6U946-F1
#
_entry.id   AF-A0A1G6U946-F1
#
_cell.length_a   1.000
_cell.length_b   1.000
_cell.length_c   1.000
_cell.angle_alpha   90.00
_cell.angle_beta   90.00
_cell.angle_gamma   90.00
#
_symmetry.space_group_name_H-M   'P 1'
#
loop_
_entity.id
_entity.type
_entity.pdbx_description
1 polymer ?
#
loop_
_entity_poly.entity_id
_entity_poly.type
_entity_poly.pdbx_seq_one_letter_code
_entity_poly.pdbx_strand_id
1 'polypeptide(L)'
;MPFSSPCKVESYRYYRPDLIKSAHPWVDAISGPDALAAMQRNNPGSLDQPRSPERLCAGQTLLCKALGLKVPDWDARRFDPQQLFVEDVGERPHAIIQCARLGIPKGRDEHLPYRFVDATYARHCTRNPLRRGQVEGRDYRLLSAAGAER
;
A
#
# COMPACT_ATOMS: atom_id res chain seq x y z
N MET A 1 20.77 16.63 -1.26
CA MET A 1 20.33 15.91 -2.48
C MET A 1 18.93 15.42 -2.20
N PRO A 2 17.89 15.87 -2.93
CA PRO A 2 16.52 15.55 -2.57
C PRO A 2 16.23 14.10 -2.97
N PHE A 3 15.81 13.30 -2.00
CA PHE A 3 15.35 11.94 -2.19
C PHE A 3 14.04 11.97 -2.99
N SER A 4 14.03 11.39 -4.19
CA SER A 4 12.81 11.10 -4.94
C SER A 4 12.07 9.96 -4.25
N SER A 5 10.85 10.25 -3.77
CA SER A 5 10.03 9.34 -2.95
C SER A 5 9.61 8.07 -3.73
N PRO A 6 9.87 6.85 -3.23
CA PRO A 6 9.62 5.60 -3.97
C PRO A 6 8.20 5.00 -3.94
N CYS A 7 7.19 5.66 -3.36
CA CYS A 7 5.86 5.05 -3.24
C CYS A 7 4.74 6.08 -3.24
N LYS A 8 3.78 5.84 -4.13
CA LYS A 8 2.66 6.71 -4.50
C LYS A 8 1.39 6.14 -3.89
N VAL A 9 0.58 6.94 -3.18
CA VAL A 9 -0.64 6.42 -2.54
C VAL A 9 -1.80 7.41 -2.52
N GLU A 10 -2.82 7.14 -3.32
CA GLU A 10 -4.03 7.96 -3.50
C GLU A 10 -5.01 7.87 -2.30
N SER A 11 -5.62 9.00 -1.90
CA SER A 11 -6.76 9.03 -0.98
C SER A 11 -7.71 10.19 -1.34
N TYR A 12 -8.96 9.85 -1.63
CA TYR A 12 -10.07 10.79 -1.79
C TYR A 12 -11.09 10.56 -0.66
N ARG A 13 -11.10 11.44 0.35
CA ARG A 13 -12.29 11.97 1.04
C ARG A 13 -11.89 12.83 2.24
N TYR A 14 -12.35 14.09 2.21
CA TYR A 14 -12.32 15.00 3.35
C TYR A 14 -13.01 14.33 4.57
N TYR A 15 -12.32 14.33 5.72
CA TYR A 15 -12.75 13.91 7.07
C TYR A 15 -12.49 12.48 7.59
N ARG A 16 -11.85 11.56 6.86
CA ARG A 16 -11.35 10.32 7.49
C ARG A 16 -9.93 9.98 7.02
N PRO A 17 -8.97 9.76 7.93
CA PRO A 17 -7.64 9.35 7.55
C PRO A 17 -7.69 7.92 7.02
N ASP A 18 -7.16 7.72 5.82
CA ASP A 18 -6.94 6.40 5.26
C ASP A 18 -5.61 5.83 5.76
N LEU A 19 -5.59 4.51 5.96
CA LEU A 19 -4.38 3.79 6.33
C LEU A 19 -3.85 2.99 5.15
N ILE A 20 -2.63 3.32 4.75
CA ILE A 20 -1.88 2.59 3.74
C ILE A 20 -1.30 1.32 4.37
N LYS A 21 -1.83 0.16 3.98
CA LYS A 21 -1.42 -1.12 4.60
C LYS A 21 -0.26 -1.81 3.89
N SER A 22 -0.08 -1.55 2.60
CA SER A 22 0.98 -2.12 1.76
C SER A 22 1.02 -1.36 0.45
N ALA A 23 2.11 -1.51 -0.29
CA ALA A 23 2.25 -0.99 -1.64
C ALA A 23 3.15 -1.89 -2.49
N HIS A 24 3.27 -1.54 -3.78
CA HIS A 24 4.24 -2.14 -4.70
C HIS A 24 5.17 -1.02 -5.22
N PRO A 25 6.50 -1.22 -5.23
CA PRO A 25 7.41 -0.22 -5.80
C PRO A 25 7.07 0.03 -7.27
N TRP A 26 6.98 1.31 -7.65
CA TRP A 26 6.71 1.72 -9.02
C TRP A 26 7.99 2.30 -9.63
N VAL A 27 8.48 1.70 -10.70
CA VAL A 27 9.69 2.16 -11.39
C VAL A 27 9.31 2.83 -12.70
N ASP A 28 9.64 4.11 -12.83
CA ASP A 28 9.37 4.92 -14.02
C ASP A 28 10.49 5.95 -14.24
N ALA A 29 10.23 6.95 -15.08
CA ALA A 29 11.20 8.00 -15.39
C ALA A 29 11.54 8.89 -14.17
N ILE A 30 10.67 8.98 -13.16
CA ILE A 30 10.86 9.79 -11.95
C ILE A 30 11.48 8.93 -10.83
N SER A 31 10.98 7.72 -10.65
CA SER A 31 11.39 6.75 -9.64
C SER A 31 12.19 5.62 -10.29
N GLY A 32 13.40 5.93 -10.76
CA GLY A 32 14.25 4.95 -11.46
C GLY A 32 14.87 3.86 -10.57
N PRO A 33 15.76 3.02 -11.12
CA PRO A 33 16.42 1.93 -10.40
C PRO A 33 17.14 2.36 -9.11
N ASP A 34 17.69 3.57 -9.07
CA ASP A 34 18.37 4.11 -7.89
C ASP A 34 17.42 4.32 -6.71
N ALA A 35 16.17 4.71 -6.98
CA ALA A 35 15.13 4.85 -5.95
C ALA A 35 14.77 3.48 -5.37
N LEU A 36 14.60 2.46 -6.23
CA LEU A 36 14.38 1.09 -5.80
C LEU A 36 15.55 0.56 -4.96
N ALA A 37 16.79 0.82 -5.38
CA ALA A 37 17.98 0.44 -4.63
C ALA A 37 18.03 1.14 -3.26
N ALA A 38 17.63 2.41 -3.18
CA ALA A 38 17.52 3.13 -1.90
C ALA A 38 16.49 2.48 -0.97
N MET A 39 15.32 2.11 -1.49
CA MET A 39 14.33 1.37 -0.70
C MET A 39 14.87 0.05 -0.15
N GLN A 40 15.60 -0.69 -0.98
CA GLN A 40 16.20 -1.98 -0.59
C GLN A 40 17.25 -1.81 0.51
N ARG A 41 18.07 -0.75 0.43
CA ARG A 41 19.03 -0.40 1.49
C ARG A 41 18.33 -0.02 2.79
N ASN A 42 17.23 0.72 2.72
CA ASN A 42 16.47 1.11 3.91
C ASN A 42 15.75 -0.08 4.57
N ASN A 43 15.41 -1.10 3.79
CA ASN A 43 14.66 -2.26 4.24
C ASN A 43 15.34 -3.57 3.77
N PRO A 44 16.51 -3.93 4.35
CA PRO A 44 17.27 -5.12 3.97
C PRO A 44 16.59 -6.40 4.42
N GLY A 45 16.65 -7.43 3.58
CA GLY A 45 16.12 -8.76 3.84
C GLY A 45 16.90 -9.52 4.90
N SER A 46 16.58 -10.80 5.05
CA SER A 46 17.37 -11.70 5.88
C SER A 46 18.78 -11.85 5.30
N LEU A 47 19.79 -11.94 6.18
CA LEU A 47 21.20 -12.12 5.78
C LEU A 47 21.74 -10.99 4.89
N ASP A 48 21.32 -9.74 5.13
CA ASP A 48 21.71 -8.53 4.38
C ASP A 48 21.46 -8.57 2.87
N GLN A 49 20.65 -9.52 2.39
CA GLN A 49 20.25 -9.59 0.99
C GLN A 49 19.12 -8.58 0.71
N PRO A 50 19.11 -7.91 -0.45
CA PRO A 50 18.03 -7.00 -0.80
C PRO A 50 16.70 -7.76 -0.90
N ARG A 51 15.63 -7.19 -0.33
CA ARG A 51 14.28 -7.75 -0.56
C ARG A 51 13.90 -7.60 -2.03
N SER A 52 13.21 -8.61 -2.56
CA SER A 52 12.57 -8.47 -3.87
C SER A 52 11.52 -7.34 -3.84
N PRO A 53 11.26 -6.66 -4.96
CA PRO A 53 10.28 -5.57 -5.03
C PRO A 53 8.90 -5.96 -4.47
N GLU A 54 8.46 -7.20 -4.72
CA GLU A 54 7.18 -7.76 -4.27
C GLU A 54 7.04 -7.83 -2.74
N ARG A 55 8.16 -7.92 -2.03
CA ARG A 55 8.19 -8.07 -0.56
C ARG A 55 8.61 -6.80 0.16
N LEU A 56 9.09 -5.80 -0.59
CA LEU A 56 9.71 -4.60 -0.04
C LEU A 56 8.69 -3.72 0.70
N CYS A 57 7.46 -3.66 0.20
CA CYS A 57 6.36 -2.84 0.72
C CYS A 57 5.11 -3.66 1.10
N ALA A 58 5.27 -4.96 1.33
CA ALA A 58 4.17 -5.92 1.55
C ALA A 58 3.29 -5.67 2.79
N GLY A 59 3.71 -4.78 3.68
CA GLY A 59 3.00 -4.42 4.90
C GLY A 59 3.38 -3.02 5.40
N GLN A 60 2.57 -2.44 6.26
CA GLN A 60 2.69 -1.06 6.73
C GLN A 60 4.09 -0.74 7.28
N THR A 61 4.62 -1.57 8.18
CA THR A 61 5.97 -1.37 8.73
C THR A 61 7.06 -1.50 7.66
N LEU A 62 6.90 -2.43 6.71
CA LEU A 62 7.86 -2.62 5.62
C LEU A 62 7.85 -1.43 4.68
N LEU A 63 6.67 -0.91 4.36
CA LEU A 63 6.47 0.31 3.57
C LEU A 63 7.15 1.51 4.24
N CYS A 64 6.85 1.77 5.52
CA CYS A 64 7.49 2.86 6.27
C CYS A 64 9.02 2.73 6.25
N LYS A 65 9.55 1.52 6.48
CA LYS A 65 11.00 1.27 6.41
C LYS A 65 11.56 1.54 5.02
N ALA A 66 10.98 0.98 3.97
CA ALA A 66 11.46 1.15 2.60
C ALA A 66 11.51 2.64 2.19
N LEU A 67 10.51 3.42 2.62
CA LEU A 67 10.45 4.86 2.39
C LEU A 67 11.29 5.71 3.35
N GLY A 68 11.92 5.11 4.37
CA GLY A 68 12.63 5.86 5.40
C GLY A 68 11.74 6.73 6.30
N LEU A 69 10.45 6.41 6.41
CA LEU A 69 9.48 7.16 7.20
C LEU A 69 9.57 6.77 8.68
N LYS A 70 9.80 7.77 9.54
CA LYS A 70 9.74 7.64 11.00
C LYS A 70 8.62 8.53 11.54
N VAL A 71 7.88 8.02 12.53
CA VAL A 71 6.74 8.73 13.12
C VAL A 71 7.13 10.13 13.63
N PRO A 72 8.22 10.32 14.40
CA PRO A 72 8.58 11.66 14.91
C PRO A 72 8.86 12.69 13.82
N ASP A 73 9.28 12.24 12.63
CA ASP A 73 9.67 13.11 11.52
C ASP A 73 8.46 13.51 10.65
N TRP A 74 7.36 12.77 10.72
CA TRP A 74 6.24 12.87 9.77
C TRP A 74 4.86 13.01 10.41
N ASP A 75 4.72 12.80 11.71
CA ASP A 75 3.44 12.95 12.39
C ASP A 75 2.91 14.38 12.27
N ALA A 76 1.60 14.51 12.04
CA ALA A 76 0.89 15.76 11.77
C ALA A 76 1.47 16.64 10.64
N ARG A 77 2.35 16.12 9.78
CA ARG A 77 2.88 16.85 8.63
C ARG A 77 1.97 16.71 7.42
N ARG A 78 1.96 17.76 6.60
CA ARG A 78 1.34 17.73 5.27
C ARG A 78 2.29 17.05 4.29
N PHE A 79 1.73 16.50 3.23
CA PHE A 79 2.51 16.07 2.08
C PHE A 79 3.23 17.28 1.47
N ASP A 80 4.49 17.06 1.10
CA ASP A 80 5.38 18.02 0.47
C ASP A 80 5.79 17.46 -0.90
N PRO A 81 5.45 18.12 -2.02
CA PRO A 81 5.85 17.69 -3.36
C PRO A 81 7.35 17.44 -3.56
N GLN A 82 8.21 18.05 -2.72
CA GLN A 82 9.65 17.89 -2.80
C GLN A 82 10.19 16.75 -1.92
N GLN A 83 9.39 16.20 -1.01
CA GLN A 83 9.85 15.19 -0.04
C GLN A 83 8.97 13.93 -0.03
N LEU A 84 7.67 14.07 0.18
CA LEU A 84 6.70 12.98 0.23
C LEU A 84 5.34 13.48 -0.25
N PHE A 85 4.85 12.91 -1.34
CA PHE A 85 3.59 13.30 -1.94
C PHE A 85 2.87 12.11 -2.56
N VAL A 86 1.65 12.39 -3.00
CA VAL A 86 0.74 11.45 -3.63
C VAL A 86 0.43 12.00 -5.01
N GLU A 87 0.55 11.16 -6.03
CA GLU A 87 0.19 11.49 -7.40
C GLU A 87 -0.70 10.40 -8.01
N ASP A 88 -1.59 10.80 -8.92
CA ASP A 88 -2.32 9.88 -9.79
C ASP A 88 -1.41 9.51 -10.98
N VAL A 89 -1.14 8.21 -11.12
CA VAL A 89 -0.30 7.65 -12.20
C VAL A 89 -1.11 7.20 -13.41
N GLY A 90 -2.42 7.44 -13.41
CA GLY A 90 -3.34 6.99 -14.46
C GLY A 90 -3.71 5.50 -14.37
N GLU A 91 -3.18 4.78 -13.37
CA GLU A 91 -3.52 3.37 -13.16
C GLU A 91 -4.95 3.26 -12.64
N ARG A 92 -5.71 2.30 -13.20
CA ARG A 92 -7.10 2.05 -12.81
C ARG A 92 -7.25 0.55 -12.52
N PRO A 93 -7.40 0.14 -11.25
CA PRO A 93 -7.55 -1.27 -10.91
C PRO A 93 -8.75 -1.89 -11.62
N HIS A 94 -8.56 -2.98 -12.37
CA HIS A 94 -9.68 -3.68 -13.01
C HIS A 94 -10.68 -4.24 -11.98
N ALA A 95 -10.15 -4.73 -10.85
CA ALA A 95 -10.93 -5.29 -9.76
C ALA A 95 -10.33 -4.93 -8.41
N ILE A 96 -11.20 -4.57 -7.47
CA ILE A 96 -10.86 -4.24 -6.09
C ILE A 96 -11.44 -5.30 -5.18
N ILE A 97 -10.60 -5.91 -4.35
CA ILE A 97 -11.02 -6.83 -3.30
C ILE A 97 -11.40 -6.02 -2.07
N GLN A 98 -12.67 -6.07 -1.71
CA GLN A 98 -13.20 -5.48 -0.49
C GLN A 98 -13.30 -6.55 0.60
N CYS A 99 -12.67 -6.33 1.75
CA CYS A 99 -12.64 -7.30 2.85
C CYS A 99 -12.54 -6.63 4.23
N ALA A 100 -12.60 -7.42 5.30
CA ALA A 100 -12.45 -6.94 6.67
C ALA A 100 -11.06 -6.33 6.94
N ARG A 101 -11.03 -5.32 7.81
CA ARG A 101 -9.77 -4.69 8.26
C ARG A 101 -8.96 -5.62 9.14
N LEU A 102 -7.65 -5.42 9.14
CA LEU A 102 -6.70 -6.21 9.93
C LEU A 102 -6.47 -5.55 11.30
N GLY A 103 -6.39 -6.37 12.35
CA GLY A 103 -6.01 -5.90 13.69
C GLY A 103 -7.08 -5.09 14.42
N ILE A 104 -8.35 -5.22 14.02
CA ILE A 104 -9.48 -4.61 14.73
C ILE A 104 -9.88 -5.50 15.93
N PRO A 105 -9.98 -4.94 17.15
CA PRO A 105 -10.47 -5.68 18.31
C PRO A 105 -11.90 -6.21 18.11
N LYS A 106 -12.22 -7.34 18.75
CA LYS A 106 -13.58 -7.89 18.75
C LYS A 106 -14.58 -6.92 19.39
N GLY A 107 -15.79 -6.85 18.84
CA GLY A 107 -16.89 -6.03 19.34
C GLY A 107 -16.85 -4.56 18.93
N ARG A 108 -15.91 -4.15 18.06
CA ARG A 108 -15.84 -2.78 17.55
C ARG A 108 -16.54 -2.72 16.21
N ASP A 109 -15.82 -3.09 15.17
CA ASP A 109 -16.24 -3.01 13.77
C ASP A 109 -15.40 -3.94 12.89
N GLU A 110 -14.99 -5.08 13.46
CA GLU A 110 -14.13 -6.07 12.82
C GLU A 110 -14.77 -6.75 11.60
N HIS A 111 -16.11 -6.76 11.53
CA HIS A 111 -16.88 -7.33 10.44
C HIS A 111 -17.06 -6.36 9.25
N LEU A 112 -16.76 -5.07 9.44
CA LEU A 112 -16.99 -4.07 8.39
C LEU A 112 -15.93 -4.17 7.28
N PRO A 113 -16.34 -4.19 6.00
CA PRO A 113 -15.46 -4.42 4.87
C PRO A 113 -14.74 -3.12 4.42
N TYR A 114 -14.03 -2.48 5.35
CA TYR A 114 -13.30 -1.22 5.13
C TYR A 114 -11.82 -1.44 4.83
N ARG A 115 -11.50 -2.50 4.09
CA ARG A 115 -10.17 -2.73 3.52
C ARG A 115 -10.33 -3.01 2.03
N PHE A 116 -9.64 -2.21 1.23
CA PHE A 116 -9.64 -2.28 -0.22
C PHE A 116 -8.24 -2.66 -0.70
N VAL A 117 -8.16 -3.62 -1.62
CA VAL A 117 -6.88 -4.12 -2.16
C VAL A 117 -7.06 -4.33 -3.65
N ASP A 118 -6.16 -3.80 -4.47
CA ASP A 118 -6.11 -4.12 -5.89
C ASP A 118 -5.89 -5.63 -6.09
N ALA A 119 -6.75 -6.28 -6.87
CA ALA A 119 -6.69 -7.70 -7.12
C ALA A 119 -5.38 -8.15 -7.79
N THR A 120 -4.81 -7.32 -8.67
CA THR A 120 -3.54 -7.58 -9.36
C THR A 120 -2.38 -7.70 -8.37
N TYR A 121 -2.41 -6.87 -7.32
CA TYR A 121 -1.32 -6.78 -6.35
C TYR A 121 -1.57 -7.56 -5.04
N ALA A 122 -2.76 -8.14 -4.87
CA ALA A 122 -3.18 -8.79 -3.61
C ALA A 122 -2.22 -9.87 -3.10
N ARG A 123 -1.58 -10.62 -4.02
CA ARG A 123 -0.58 -11.65 -3.71
C ARG A 123 0.68 -11.12 -3.02
N HIS A 124 0.98 -9.83 -3.19
CA HIS A 124 2.16 -9.17 -2.62
C HIS A 124 1.90 -8.68 -1.19
N CYS A 125 0.65 -8.64 -0.73
CA CYS A 125 0.33 -8.25 0.63
C CYS A 125 0.67 -9.36 1.64
N THR A 126 1.34 -9.02 2.77
CA THR A 126 1.62 -9.96 3.88
C THR A 126 0.36 -10.67 4.39
N ARG A 127 -0.80 -10.01 4.29
CA ARG A 127 -2.11 -10.60 4.58
C ARG A 127 -2.99 -10.56 3.34
N ASN A 128 -2.65 -11.42 2.37
CA ASN A 128 -3.43 -11.60 1.14
C ASN A 128 -4.90 -11.95 1.47
N PRO A 129 -5.87 -11.15 1.00
CA PRO A 129 -7.30 -11.43 1.17
C PRO A 129 -7.78 -12.65 0.36
N LEU A 130 -7.05 -13.07 -0.68
CA LEU A 130 -7.35 -14.25 -1.51
C LEU A 130 -6.56 -15.50 -1.10
N ARG A 131 -6.05 -15.54 0.13
CA ARG A 131 -5.33 -16.73 0.61
C ARG A 131 -6.26 -17.95 0.67
N ARG A 132 -5.67 -19.16 0.65
CA ARG A 132 -6.39 -20.43 0.75
C ARG A 132 -7.43 -20.41 1.89
N GLY A 133 -8.66 -20.82 1.57
CA GLY A 133 -9.77 -20.91 2.52
C GLY A 133 -10.64 -19.65 2.62
N GLN A 134 -10.31 -18.57 1.90
CA GLN A 134 -11.18 -17.40 1.78
C GLN A 134 -12.20 -17.60 0.65
N VAL A 135 -13.46 -17.27 0.92
CA VAL A 135 -14.60 -17.49 0.03
C VAL A 135 -15.23 -16.15 -0.33
N GLU A 136 -15.45 -15.91 -1.62
CA GLU A 136 -16.16 -14.71 -2.09
C GLU A 136 -17.61 -14.69 -1.56
N GLY A 137 -18.14 -13.50 -1.27
CA GLY A 137 -19.45 -13.29 -0.67
C GLY A 137 -19.47 -13.47 0.86
N ARG A 138 -18.51 -14.22 1.42
CA ARG A 138 -18.33 -14.41 2.87
C ARG A 138 -17.16 -13.61 3.44
N ASP A 139 -15.95 -13.87 2.94
CA ASP A 139 -14.70 -13.32 3.47
C ASP A 139 -14.27 -12.04 2.74
N TYR A 140 -14.64 -11.93 1.46
CA TYR A 140 -14.37 -10.77 0.62
C TYR A 140 -15.43 -10.62 -0.48
N ARG A 141 -15.42 -9.48 -1.16
CA ARG A 141 -16.20 -9.22 -2.39
C ARG A 141 -15.27 -8.65 -3.45
N LEU A 142 -15.44 -9.05 -4.70
CA LEU A 142 -14.82 -8.37 -5.82
C LEU A 142 -15.71 -7.21 -6.30
N LEU A 143 -15.12 -6.04 -6.38
CA LEU A 143 -15.74 -4.86 -6.97
C LEU A 143 -15.09 -4.66 -8.34
N SER A 144 -15.86 -4.80 -9.42
CA SER A 144 -15.39 -4.46 -10.76
C SER A 144 -15.35 -2.95 -10.93
N ALA A 145 -14.26 -2.40 -11.48
CA ALA A 145 -14.20 -0.96 -11.78
C ALA A 145 -15.17 -0.51 -12.89
N ALA A 146 -15.75 -1.45 -13.65
CA ALA A 146 -16.78 -1.20 -14.67
C ALA A 146 -18.14 -0.70 -14.12
N GLY A 147 -18.23 -0.33 -12.85
CA GLY A 147 -19.47 0.12 -12.19
C GLY A 147 -19.53 1.61 -11.85
N ALA A 148 -18.53 2.42 -12.24
CA ALA A 148 -18.47 3.86 -11.93
C ALA A 148 -18.97 4.78 -13.07
N GLU A 149 -19.79 4.25 -13.99
CA GLU A 149 -20.60 5.04 -14.92
C GLU A 149 -22.09 4.88 -14.56
N ARG A 150 -22.58 5.64 -13.58
CA ARG A 150 -23.96 6.12 -13.49
C ARG A 150 -24.03 7.40 -12.67
#